data_AF-A0AAE5TG26-F1
#
_entry.id   AF-A0AAE5TG26-F1
#
_cell.length_a   1.000
_cell.length_b   1.000
_cell.length_c   1.000
_cell.angle_alpha   90.00
_cell.angle_beta   90.00
_cell.angle_gamma   90.00
#
_symmetry.space_group_name_H-M   'P 1'
#
loop_
_entity.id
_entity.type
_entity.pdbx_description
1 polymer ?
#
loop_
_entity_poly.entity_id
_entity_poly.type
_entity_poly.pdbx_seq_one_letter_code
_entity_poly.pdbx_strand_id
1 'polypeptide(L)' 'MKKHDQFLIDLLKESLSRTEYSKLEQKTYLESLMREFEPASLRTLITSLLSVDLENLQQVSGSITTENKDKG' A
#
# COMPACT_ATOMS: atom_id res chain seq x y z
N MET A 1 11.22 3.68 -17.16
CA MET A 1 10.22 3.76 -16.06
C MET A 1 10.72 4.75 -15.02
N LYS A 2 9.86 5.60 -14.44
CA LYS A 2 10.31 6.55 -13.40
C LYS A 2 10.57 5.80 -12.09
N LYS A 3 11.42 6.34 -11.20
CA LYS A 3 11.76 5.72 -9.89
C LYS A 3 10.52 5.34 -9.07
N HIS A 4 9.50 6.18 -9.10
CA HIS A 4 8.22 5.94 -8.42
C HIS A 4 7.42 4.78 -9.01
N ASP A 5 7.46 4.58 -10.33
CA ASP A 5 6.80 3.42 -10.97
C ASP A 5 7.47 2.12 -10.53
N GLN A 6 8.81 2.12 -10.44
CA GLN A 6 9.56 0.94 -10.03
C GLN A 6 9.24 0.57 -8.58
N PHE A 7 9.26 1.56 -7.68
CA PHE A 7 8.84 1.37 -6.29
C PHE A 7 7.43 0.78 -6.19
N LEU A 8 6.50 1.25 -7.03
CA LEU A 8 5.13 0.76 -7.03
C LEU A 8 5.04 -0.71 -7.46
N ILE A 9 5.76 -1.07 -8.52
CA ILE A 9 5.82 -2.46 -8.99
C ILE A 9 6.42 -3.37 -7.92
N ASP A 10 7.48 -2.92 -7.26
CA ASP A 10 8.14 -3.71 -6.22
C ASP A 10 7.24 -3.89 -5.01
N LEU A 11 6.48 -2.85 -4.63
CA LEU A 11 5.46 -2.96 -3.58
C LEU A 11 4.34 -3.95 -3.97
N LEU A 12 3.84 -3.90 -5.21
CA LEU A 12 2.82 -4.83 -5.69
C LEU A 12 3.34 -6.28 -5.69
N LYS A 13 4.59 -6.50 -6.11
CA LYS A 13 5.25 -7.82 -6.05
C LYS A 13 5.38 -8.33 -4.63
N GLU A 14 5.82 -7.47 -3.71
CA GLU A 14 5.95 -7.83 -2.29
C GLU A 14 4.58 -8.19 -1.70
N SER A 15 3.53 -7.40 -1.96
CA SER A 15 2.17 -7.69 -1.51
C SER A 15 1.66 -9.02 -2.08
N LEU A 16 1.87 -9.29 -3.37
CA LEU A 16 1.49 -10.56 -4.01
C LEU A 16 2.27 -11.74 -3.45
N SER A 17 3.53 -11.56 -3.05
CA SER A 17 4.34 -12.63 -2.46
C SER A 17 3.84 -13.10 -1.09
N ARG A 18 3.03 -12.28 -0.41
CA ARG A 18 2.46 -12.56 0.92
C ARG A 18 1.09 -13.23 0.85
N THR A 19 0.54 -13.43 -0.34
CA THR A 19 -0.72 -14.16 -0.53
C THR A 19 -0.46 -15.66 -0.71
N GLU A 20 -1.53 -16.46 -0.68
CA GLU A 20 -1.45 -17.90 -0.96
C GLU A 20 -1.34 -18.22 -2.46
N TYR A 21 -1.32 -17.20 -3.32
CA TYR A 21 -1.22 -17.41 -4.77
C TYR A 21 0.10 -18.09 -5.14
N SER A 22 0.01 -19.02 -6.08
CA SER A 22 1.18 -19.59 -6.74
C SER A 22 1.96 -18.51 -7.50
N LYS A 23 3.24 -18.77 -7.79
CA LYS A 23 4.07 -17.84 -8.58
C LYS A 23 3.47 -17.51 -9.96
N LEU A 24 2.75 -18.45 -10.56
CA LEU A 24 2.09 -18.25 -11.84
C LEU A 24 0.91 -17.27 -11.69
N GLU A 25 0.08 -17.46 -10.67
CA GLU A 25 -1.05 -16.56 -10.37
C GLU A 25 -0.57 -15.16 -10.02
N GLN A 26 0.47 -15.04 -9.18
CA GLN A 26 1.08 -13.74 -8.85
C GLN A 26 1.54 -13.00 -10.11
N LYS A 27 2.22 -13.71 -11.02
CA LYS A 27 2.68 -13.13 -12.30
C LYS A 27 1.50 -12.68 -13.16
N THR A 28 0.51 -13.55 -13.38
CA THR A 28 -0.68 -13.24 -14.18
C THR A 28 -1.41 -12.03 -13.61
N TYR A 29 -1.58 -11.99 -12.30
CA TYR A 29 -2.27 -10.89 -11.62
C TYR A 29 -1.54 -9.56 -11.79
N LEU A 30 -0.21 -9.54 -11.62
CA LEU A 30 0.61 -8.35 -11.83
C LEU A 30 0.54 -7.87 -13.29
N GLU A 31 0.63 -8.78 -14.26
CA GLU A 31 0.55 -8.46 -15.68
C GLU A 31 -0.83 -7.91 -16.07
N SER A 32 -1.92 -8.46 -15.51
CA SER A 32 -3.27 -7.92 -15.70
C SER A 32 -3.38 -6.51 -15.12
N LEU A 33 -2.91 -6.29 -13.89
CA LEU A 33 -2.89 -4.95 -13.27
C LEU A 33 -2.14 -3.92 -14.11
N MET A 34 -0.97 -4.29 -14.64
CA MET A 34 -0.15 -3.40 -15.47
C MET A 34 -0.76 -3.12 -16.85
N ARG A 35 -1.66 -3.99 -17.34
CA ARG A 35 -2.34 -3.84 -18.62
C ARG A 35 -3.65 -3.07 -18.49
N GLU A 36 -4.38 -3.30 -17.42
CA GLU A 36 -5.70 -2.70 -17.17
C GLU A 36 -5.60 -1.26 -16.69
N PHE A 37 -4.51 -0.89 -16.01
CA PHE A 37 -4.36 0.42 -15.41
C PHE A 37 -3.06 1.10 -15.84
N GLU A 38 -3.18 2.38 -16.20
CA GLU A 38 -2.03 3.26 -16.35
C GLU A 38 -1.24 3.35 -15.02
N PRO A 39 0.10 3.30 -15.05
CA PRO A 39 0.93 3.35 -13.84
C PRO A 39 0.64 4.56 -12.93
N ALA A 40 0.24 5.70 -13.53
CA ALA A 40 -0.16 6.89 -12.77
C ALA A 40 -1.43 6.65 -11.94
N SER A 41 -2.42 5.95 -12.49
CA SER A 41 -3.68 5.64 -11.80
C SER A 41 -3.45 4.68 -10.64
N LEU A 42 -2.62 3.65 -10.85
CA LEU A 42 -2.22 2.73 -9.78
C LEU A 42 -1.48 3.44 -8.66
N ARG A 43 -0.59 4.38 -9.01
CA ARG A 43 0.11 5.19 -8.02
C ARG A 43 -0.84 6.02 -7.19
N THR A 44 -1.77 6.72 -7.82
CA THR A 44 -2.78 7.52 -7.13
C THR A 44 -3.61 6.65 -6.18
N LEU A 45 -4.11 5.50 -6.64
CA LEU A 45 -4.91 4.59 -5.81
C LEU A 45 -4.14 4.12 -4.57
N ILE A 46 -2.94 3.58 -4.77
CA ILE A 46 -2.12 3.05 -3.67
C ILE A 46 -1.73 4.17 -2.70
N THR A 47 -1.39 5.35 -3.21
CA THR A 47 -1.03 6.49 -2.36
C THR A 47 -2.22 6.95 -1.52
N SER A 48 -3.41 7.03 -2.11
CA SER A 48 -4.63 7.40 -1.38
C SER A 48 -4.97 6.40 -0.27
N LEU A 49 -4.86 5.09 -0.53
CA LEU A 49 -5.10 4.07 0.48
C LEU A 49 -4.08 4.16 1.63
N LEU A 50 -2.78 4.29 1.30
CA LEU A 50 -1.74 4.42 2.31
C LEU A 50 -1.88 5.71 3.14
N SER A 51 -2.34 6.81 2.54
CA SER A 51 -2.62 8.05 3.26
C SER A 51 -3.75 7.88 4.27
N VAL A 52 -4.84 7.19 3.90
CA VAL A 52 -5.94 6.89 4.83
C VAL A 52 -5.44 6.03 6.01
N ASP A 53 -4.65 4.99 5.73
CA ASP A 53 -4.10 4.13 6.78
C ASP A 53 -3.12 4.90 7.68
N LEU A 54 -2.31 5.80 7.12
CA LEU A 54 -1.42 6.69 7.87
C LEU A 54 -2.20 7.64 8.78
N GLU A 55 -3.26 8.27 8.27
CA GLU A 55 -4.14 9.13 9.07
C GLU A 55 -4.78 8.36 10.23
N ASN A 56 -5.27 7.15 9.97
CA ASN A 56 -5.84 6.27 11.00
C ASN A 56 -4.80 5.90 12.07
N LEU A 57 -3.58 5.53 11.68
CA LEU A 57 -2.49 5.23 12.61
C LEU A 57 -2.08 6.44 13.46
N GLN A 58 -2.06 7.63 12.85
CA GLN A 58 -1.78 8.88 13.57
C GLN A 58 -2.87 9.21 14.60
N GLN A 59 -4.15 8.99 14.27
CA GLN A 59 -5.25 9.16 15.22
C GLN A 59 -5.15 8.19 16.40
N VAL A 60 -4.84 6.91 16.13
CA VAL A 60 -4.64 5.90 17.19
C VAL A 60 -3.44 6.28 18.07
N SER A 61 -2.32 6.70 17.48
CA SER A 61 -1.13 7.15 18.23
C SER A 61 -1.40 8.42 19.05
N GLY A 62 -2.21 9.35 18.53
CA GLY A 62 -2.61 10.58 19.21
C GLY A 62 -3.53 10.33 20.40
N SER A 63 -4.45 9.38 20.28
CA SER A 63 -5.35 8.97 21.37
C SER A 63 -4.61 8.25 22.51
N ILE A 64 -3.58 7.44 22.20
CA ILE A 64 -2.76 6.77 23.23
C ILE A 64 -1.89 7.79 24.00
N THR A 65 -1.52 8.91 23.38
CA THR A 65 -0.71 9.94 24.06
C THR A 65 -1.52 10.89 24.93
N THR A 66 -2.83 11.05 24.70
CA THR A 66 -3.70 11.90 25.53
C THR A 66 -4.23 11.18 26.77
N GLU A 67 -4.53 9.88 26.71
CA GLU A 67 -4.99 9.12 27.89
C GLU A 67 -3.94 9.00 29.02
N ASN A 68 -2.64 9.04 28.67
CA ASN A 68 -1.56 8.96 29.67
C ASN A 68 -1.24 10.29 30.36
N LYS A 69 -1.82 11.42 29.93
CA LYS A 69 -1.62 12.71 30.60
C LYS A 69 -2.65 13.02 31.69
N ASP A 70 -3.75 12.26 31.76
CA ASP A 70 -4.86 12.54 32.68
C ASP A 70 -4.80 11.70 33.98
N LYS A 71 -3.67 11.02 34.23
CA LYS A 71 -3.40 10.25 35.46
C LYS A 71 -2.19 10.75 36.26
N GLY A 72 -1.75 11.99 36.00
CA GLY A 72 -0.64 12.65 36.69
C GLY A 72 -1.10 13.61 37.78
#